data_AF-A0A3Q0DE00-F1
#
_entry.id   AF-A0A3Q0DE00-F1
#
_cell.length_a   1.000
_cell.length_b   1.000
_cell.length_c   1.000
_cell.angle_alpha   90.00
_cell.angle_beta   90.00
_cell.angle_gamma   90.00
#
_symmetry.space_group_name_H-M   'P 1'
#
loop_
_entity.id
_entity.type
_entity.pdbx_description
1 polymer ?
#
loop_
_entity_poly.entity_id
_entity_poly.type
_entity_poly.pdbx_seq_one_letter_code
_entity_poly.pdbx_strand_id
1 'polypeptide(L)'
;MDFAVLGLGDSSYAKFNFVAKKLHRRLLQLGGNALLPPCLGDDQHELGPDAAIDPWLEDLWKKILGLYPVPLDFPEIPRGVPLPSKFIFQFLQEVPSVGAEELNTASSAPQRPPSELQPFLAPVVTNQRVTGPQHFQDVRLIEFDITDSSISYAAGDVVFIMPSNSETHTQQFCQLLCLDPKQLFMLKAREPGVPYPPGLPQPCTVWQLVSQYLDIASVPRRSFFELLACLSPHGLEREKLLEFSSARGQEELWEYCNRPRRTILEVLCDFPHTAAAIPPDYLLDLIPRIRPRAFSIASSLLAHPRRLQILVAVVQYRTRLKEPRRGLCSSWLASLNPEQGLVQVPLWVRPGSLVFPETPNTPIIMVGPGTGVAPFRAAIQERVAHGQTGEYRSPRAV
;
A
#
# COMPACT_ATOMS: atom_id res chain seq x y z
N MET A 1 -4.13 17.67 31.84
CA MET A 1 -4.09 17.49 30.36
C MET A 1 -5.41 16.90 29.95
N ASP A 2 -6.22 17.65 29.21
CA ASP A 2 -7.42 17.12 28.57
C ASP A 2 -7.02 16.23 27.39
N PHE A 3 -7.72 15.12 27.19
CA PHE A 3 -7.41 14.20 26.08
C PHE A 3 -8.66 13.47 25.57
N ALA A 4 -8.56 12.98 24.33
CA ALA A 4 -9.51 12.06 23.72
C ALA A 4 -8.74 10.94 23.00
N VAL A 5 -9.31 9.74 22.90
CA VAL A 5 -8.65 8.60 22.24
C VAL A 5 -9.61 7.99 21.23
N LEU A 6 -9.19 7.97 19.97
CA LEU A 6 -9.82 7.22 18.90
C LEU A 6 -8.94 6.02 18.55
N GLY A 7 -9.52 4.83 18.63
CA GLY A 7 -8.90 3.58 18.24
C GLY A 7 -9.42 3.07 16.91
N LEU A 8 -8.51 2.58 16.06
CA LEU A 8 -8.83 1.81 14.87
C LEU A 8 -8.47 0.35 15.16
N GLY A 9 -9.44 -0.53 15.06
CA GLY A 9 -9.26 -1.95 15.31
C GLY A 9 -10.05 -2.79 14.32
N ASP A 10 -9.87 -4.10 14.44
CA ASP A 10 -10.58 -5.12 13.67
C ASP A 10 -11.03 -6.19 14.65
N SER A 11 -12.34 -6.39 14.77
CA SER A 11 -12.95 -7.30 15.74
C SER A 11 -12.73 -8.78 15.44
N SER A 12 -12.19 -9.13 14.25
CA SER A 12 -11.73 -10.50 13.95
C SER A 12 -10.47 -10.88 14.73
N TYR A 13 -9.70 -9.89 15.20
CA TYR A 13 -8.52 -10.13 16.03
C TYR A 13 -8.91 -10.24 17.51
N ALA A 14 -8.35 -11.23 18.20
CA ALA A 14 -8.59 -11.47 19.62
C ALA A 14 -8.34 -10.24 20.53
N LYS A 15 -7.48 -9.31 20.11
CA LYS A 15 -7.10 -8.09 20.83
C LYS A 15 -7.71 -6.82 20.22
N PHE A 16 -9.02 -6.83 19.98
CA PHE A 16 -9.76 -5.70 19.41
C PHE A 16 -9.51 -4.37 20.15
N ASN A 17 -9.01 -3.36 19.43
CA ASN A 17 -8.69 -2.02 19.92
C ASN A 17 -7.79 -2.00 21.18
N PHE A 18 -6.96 -3.02 21.38
CA PHE A 18 -6.18 -3.18 22.60
C PHE A 18 -5.25 -1.99 22.90
N VAL A 19 -4.60 -1.43 21.86
CA VAL A 19 -3.69 -0.29 22.00
C VAL A 19 -4.43 0.96 22.48
N ALA A 20 -5.56 1.31 21.85
CA ALA A 20 -6.38 2.45 22.24
C ALA A 20 -6.92 2.30 23.69
N LYS A 21 -7.44 1.12 24.02
CA LYS A 21 -7.90 0.79 25.38
C LYS A 21 -6.78 0.88 26.42
N LYS A 22 -5.56 0.49 26.06
CA LYS A 22 -4.38 0.59 26.94
C LYS A 22 -3.93 2.04 27.12
N LEU A 23 -3.87 2.81 26.02
CA LEU A 23 -3.48 4.21 26.05
C LEU A 23 -4.46 5.05 26.87
N HIS A 24 -5.77 4.92 26.63
CA HIS A 24 -6.80 5.63 27.37
C HIS A 24 -6.70 5.36 28.88
N ARG A 25 -6.61 4.09 29.29
CA ARG A 25 -6.42 3.72 30.70
C ARG A 25 -5.14 4.30 31.29
N ARG A 26 -4.04 4.31 30.51
CA ARG A 26 -2.77 4.85 30.98
C ARG A 26 -2.82 6.36 31.19
N LEU A 27 -3.48 7.10 30.32
CA LEU A 27 -3.65 8.55 30.46
C LEU A 27 -4.50 8.90 31.68
N LEU A 28 -5.58 8.15 31.95
CA LEU A 28 -6.36 8.30 33.18
C LEU A 28 -5.51 8.03 34.44
N GLN A 29 -4.73 6.95 34.46
CA GLN A 29 -3.83 6.63 35.59
C GLN A 29 -2.78 7.70 35.86
N LEU A 30 -2.38 8.46 34.85
CA LEU A 30 -1.42 9.55 34.95
C LEU A 30 -2.09 10.90 35.32
N GLY A 31 -3.38 10.91 35.62
CA GLY A 31 -4.14 12.12 35.97
C GLY A 31 -4.63 12.94 34.78
N GLY A 32 -4.66 12.36 33.58
CA GLY A 32 -5.29 12.96 32.42
C GLY A 32 -6.81 13.04 32.58
N ASN A 33 -7.43 14.06 31.99
CA ASN A 33 -8.87 14.26 31.99
C ASN A 33 -9.45 13.86 30.62
N ALA A 34 -10.19 12.75 30.56
CA ALA A 34 -10.79 12.29 29.31
C ALA A 34 -12.01 13.16 28.95
N LEU A 35 -11.97 13.79 27.78
CA LEU A 35 -13.08 14.60 27.27
C LEU A 35 -14.31 13.74 26.93
N LEU A 36 -14.06 12.52 26.43
CA LEU A 36 -15.04 11.52 26.05
C LEU A 36 -14.52 10.09 26.36
N PRO A 37 -15.41 9.09 26.45
CA PRO A 37 -15.02 7.68 26.35
C PRO A 37 -14.22 7.41 25.07
N PRO A 38 -13.34 6.39 25.04
CA PRO A 38 -12.56 6.10 23.85
C PRO A 38 -13.46 5.62 22.71
N CYS A 39 -13.30 6.18 21.51
CA CYS A 39 -13.93 5.66 20.30
C CYS A 39 -13.23 4.37 19.87
N LEU A 40 -14.00 3.34 19.56
CA LEU A 40 -13.49 2.04 19.14
C LEU A 40 -14.00 1.74 17.72
N GLY A 41 -13.34 2.28 16.70
CA GLY A 41 -13.64 1.98 15.31
C GLY A 41 -13.35 0.52 14.99
N ASP A 42 -14.24 -0.11 14.22
CA ASP A 42 -14.14 -1.51 13.81
C ASP A 42 -14.14 -1.64 12.28
N ASP A 43 -13.05 -2.18 11.73
CA ASP A 43 -12.89 -2.45 10.31
C ASP A 43 -13.85 -3.56 9.80
N GLN A 44 -14.40 -4.39 10.69
CA GLN A 44 -15.37 -5.44 10.34
C GLN A 44 -16.82 -4.96 10.32
N HIS A 45 -17.11 -3.75 10.79
CA HIS A 45 -18.46 -3.19 10.73
C HIS A 45 -18.88 -2.95 9.27
N GLU A 46 -20.16 -3.10 8.95
CA GLU A 46 -20.66 -2.97 7.56
C GLU A 46 -20.33 -1.61 6.93
N LEU A 47 -20.40 -0.55 7.74
CA LEU A 47 -20.03 0.82 7.37
C LEU A 47 -18.58 1.17 7.74
N GLY A 48 -17.79 0.17 8.11
CA GLY A 48 -16.42 0.33 8.58
C GLY A 48 -16.30 1.10 9.90
N PRO A 49 -15.10 1.61 10.22
CA PRO A 49 -14.84 2.28 11.49
C PRO A 49 -15.62 3.60 11.64
N ASP A 50 -16.06 4.20 10.53
CA ASP A 50 -16.77 5.48 10.50
C ASP A 50 -18.11 5.43 11.22
N ALA A 51 -18.74 4.26 11.33
CA ALA A 51 -19.96 4.05 12.11
C ALA A 51 -19.83 4.48 13.58
N ALA A 52 -18.64 4.26 14.18
CA ALA A 52 -18.35 4.70 15.54
C ALA A 52 -17.73 6.11 15.57
N ILE A 53 -16.94 6.45 14.54
CA ILE A 53 -16.15 7.69 14.53
C ILE A 53 -17.02 8.91 14.28
N ASP A 54 -17.97 8.87 13.35
CA ASP A 54 -18.79 10.03 12.99
C ASP A 54 -19.56 10.62 14.19
N PRO A 55 -20.42 9.85 14.91
CA PRO A 55 -21.12 10.39 16.07
C PRO A 55 -20.16 10.81 17.18
N TRP A 56 -19.05 10.09 17.36
CA TRP A 56 -18.05 10.43 18.35
C TRP A 56 -17.31 11.74 18.04
N LEU A 57 -17.01 12.02 16.77
CA LEU A 57 -16.39 13.28 16.34
C LEU A 57 -17.34 14.46 16.55
N GLU A 58 -18.64 14.28 16.27
CA GLU A 58 -19.63 15.33 16.55
C GLU A 58 -19.65 15.68 18.04
N ASP A 59 -19.69 14.66 18.91
CA ASP A 59 -19.70 14.87 20.36
C ASP A 59 -18.38 15.46 20.86
N LEU A 60 -17.25 15.07 20.23
CA LEU A 60 -15.94 15.61 20.57
C LEU A 60 -15.88 17.10 20.25
N TRP A 61 -16.30 17.49 19.05
CA TRP A 61 -16.31 18.89 18.64
C TRP A 61 -17.27 19.74 19.47
N LYS A 62 -18.47 19.24 19.79
CA LYS A 62 -19.38 19.91 20.74
C LYS A 62 -18.69 20.15 22.10
N LYS A 63 -17.97 19.14 22.61
CA LYS A 63 -17.25 19.24 23.89
C LYS A 63 -16.09 20.23 23.83
N ILE A 64 -15.27 20.16 22.77
CA ILE A 64 -14.11 21.04 22.57
C ILE A 64 -14.57 22.49 22.42
N LEU A 65 -15.54 22.76 21.54
CA LEU A 65 -16.04 24.12 21.30
C LEU A 65 -16.73 24.72 22.53
N GLY A 66 -17.35 23.88 23.38
CA GLY A 66 -17.90 24.33 24.65
C GLY A 66 -16.85 24.71 25.70
N LEU A 67 -15.67 24.08 25.67
CA LEU A 67 -14.55 24.39 26.57
C LEU A 67 -13.63 25.49 26.01
N TYR A 68 -13.47 25.52 24.70
CA TYR A 68 -12.54 26.36 23.94
C TYR A 68 -13.28 26.95 22.73
N PRO A 69 -14.11 28.00 22.93
CA PRO A 69 -14.84 28.63 21.85
C PRO A 69 -13.88 29.29 20.85
N VAL A 70 -14.25 29.27 19.56
CA VAL A 70 -13.46 29.89 18.49
C VAL A 70 -13.47 31.41 18.67
N PRO A 71 -12.31 32.10 18.66
CA PRO A 71 -12.26 33.55 18.68
C PRO A 71 -12.99 34.16 17.49
N LEU A 72 -13.70 35.27 17.69
CA LEU A 72 -14.47 35.95 16.64
C LEU A 72 -13.64 36.40 15.43
N ASP A 73 -12.32 36.57 15.63
CA ASP A 73 -11.39 37.04 14.61
C ASP A 73 -10.83 35.91 13.73
N PHE A 74 -11.23 34.66 13.96
CA PHE A 74 -10.84 33.52 13.16
C PHE A 74 -11.93 33.19 12.13
N PRO A 75 -11.72 33.47 10.82
CA PRO A 75 -12.70 33.12 9.81
C PRO A 75 -12.82 31.60 9.68
N GLU A 76 -14.05 31.08 9.80
CA GLU A 76 -14.33 29.68 9.47
C GLU A 76 -14.13 29.44 7.99
N ILE A 77 -13.42 28.36 7.63
CA ILE A 77 -13.27 27.94 6.25
C ILE A 77 -14.62 27.36 5.80
N PRO A 78 -15.28 27.91 4.77
CA PRO A 78 -16.58 27.41 4.33
C PRO A 78 -16.51 25.95 3.90
N ARG A 79 -17.59 25.20 4.14
CA ARG A 79 -17.71 23.83 3.62
C ARG A 79 -17.59 23.83 2.10
N GLY A 80 -16.85 22.86 1.57
CA GLY A 80 -16.63 22.72 0.13
C GLY A 80 -15.44 23.53 -0.41
N VAL A 81 -14.75 24.31 0.41
CA VAL A 81 -13.47 24.92 0.05
C VAL A 81 -12.34 23.94 0.39
N PRO A 82 -11.53 23.51 -0.59
CA PRO A 82 -10.42 22.62 -0.31
C PRO A 82 -9.35 23.36 0.50
N LEU A 83 -8.82 22.71 1.54
CA LEU A 83 -7.63 23.20 2.23
C LEU A 83 -6.46 23.26 1.25
N PRO A 84 -5.48 24.18 1.42
CA PRO A 84 -4.31 24.22 0.57
C PRO A 84 -3.61 22.85 0.48
N SER A 85 -3.23 22.44 -0.73
CA SER A 85 -2.49 21.20 -0.94
C SER A 85 -1.16 21.20 -0.18
N LYS A 86 -0.63 20.03 0.16
CA LYS A 86 0.67 19.94 0.85
C LYS A 86 1.84 20.37 -0.03
N PHE A 87 1.70 20.19 -1.34
CA PHE A 87 2.77 20.41 -2.30
C PHE A 87 2.30 21.24 -3.50
N ILE A 88 3.27 21.91 -4.13
CA ILE A 88 3.16 22.60 -5.41
C ILE A 88 3.94 21.80 -6.45
N PHE A 89 3.31 21.48 -7.56
CA PHE A 89 3.91 20.85 -8.72
C PHE A 89 4.45 21.93 -9.66
N GLN A 90 5.77 22.05 -9.73
CA GLN A 90 6.46 22.99 -10.60
C GLN A 90 6.86 22.26 -11.88
N PHE A 91 6.01 22.33 -12.90
CA PHE A 91 6.29 21.74 -14.21
C PHE A 91 7.41 22.50 -14.92
N LEU A 92 8.40 21.75 -15.41
CA LEU A 92 9.56 22.30 -16.11
C LEU A 92 9.20 22.48 -17.60
N GLN A 93 9.52 23.65 -18.16
CA GLN A 93 9.24 23.97 -19.57
C GLN A 93 10.30 23.41 -20.53
N GLU A 94 11.54 23.29 -20.05
CA GLU A 94 12.65 22.68 -20.78
C GLU A 94 13.09 21.44 -20.02
N VAL A 95 13.39 20.36 -20.76
CA VAL A 95 14.09 19.21 -20.17
C VAL A 95 15.44 19.78 -19.73
N PRO A 96 15.76 19.80 -18.41
CA PRO A 96 17.09 20.22 -18.00
C PRO A 96 18.07 19.39 -18.82
N SER A 97 19.03 20.04 -19.47
CA SER A 97 20.22 19.40 -20.03
C SER A 97 21.03 18.85 -18.86
N VAL A 98 20.51 17.81 -18.23
CA VAL A 98 21.28 16.93 -17.38
C VAL A 98 22.28 16.33 -18.35
N GLY A 99 23.51 16.84 -18.32
CA GLY A 99 24.63 16.18 -18.98
C GLY A 99 24.55 14.71 -18.63
N ALA A 100 24.78 13.85 -19.61
CA ALA A 100 24.83 12.39 -19.43
C ALA A 100 26.01 11.93 -18.55
N GLU A 101 26.45 12.78 -17.62
CA GLU A 101 27.58 12.64 -16.72
C GLU A 101 27.11 12.81 -15.27
N GLU A 102 26.13 12.01 -14.82
CA GLU A 102 25.94 11.68 -13.40
C GLU A 102 24.88 10.57 -13.21
N LEU A 103 25.00 9.47 -13.96
CA LEU A 103 24.35 8.19 -13.58
C LEU A 103 25.34 7.02 -13.50
N ASN A 104 26.64 7.30 -13.60
CA ASN A 104 27.73 6.32 -13.47
C ASN A 104 28.82 6.85 -12.52
N THR A 105 28.46 7.21 -11.30
CA THR A 105 29.39 7.13 -10.19
C THR A 105 29.14 5.80 -9.50
N ALA A 106 29.91 4.79 -9.89
CA ALA A 106 30.15 3.61 -9.07
C ALA A 106 30.76 4.11 -7.74
N SER A 107 29.89 4.44 -6.79
CA SER A 107 30.28 4.79 -5.44
C SER A 107 30.91 3.55 -4.83
N SER A 108 32.22 3.60 -4.58
CA SER A 108 32.98 2.68 -3.74
C SER A 108 32.60 2.80 -2.25
N ALA A 109 31.34 3.12 -1.95
CA ALA A 109 30.78 3.02 -0.63
C ALA A 109 30.52 1.53 -0.30
N PRO A 110 30.68 1.10 0.96
CA PRO A 110 30.28 -0.25 1.35
C PRO A 110 28.82 -0.47 0.97
N GLN A 111 28.55 -1.52 0.19
CA GLN A 111 27.19 -1.86 -0.22
C GLN A 111 26.36 -2.13 1.03
N ARG A 112 25.47 -1.19 1.36
CA ARG A 112 24.48 -1.38 2.41
C ARG A 112 23.38 -2.31 1.88
N PRO A 113 22.80 -3.16 2.75
CA PRO A 113 21.67 -3.98 2.34
C PRO A 113 20.54 -3.08 1.81
N PRO A 114 19.84 -3.50 0.74
CA PRO A 114 18.75 -2.76 0.15
C PRO A 114 17.67 -2.43 1.19
N SER A 115 16.98 -1.31 0.97
CA SER A 115 15.95 -0.82 1.89
C SER A 115 14.77 -0.25 1.13
N GLU A 116 13.73 0.15 1.86
CA GLU A 116 12.56 0.80 1.25
C GLU A 116 12.91 2.10 0.51
N LEU A 117 13.92 2.84 0.98
CA LEU A 117 14.38 4.09 0.33
C LEU A 117 15.28 3.83 -0.88
N GLN A 118 15.98 2.70 -0.88
CA GLN A 118 16.89 2.31 -1.94
C GLN A 118 16.72 0.80 -2.18
N PRO A 119 15.65 0.40 -2.88
CA PRO A 119 15.38 -1.00 -3.17
C PRO A 119 16.38 -1.52 -4.21
N PHE A 120 16.65 -2.82 -4.19
CA PHE A 120 17.46 -3.46 -5.21
C PHE A 120 16.58 -3.83 -6.40
N LEU A 121 17.01 -3.43 -7.60
CA LEU A 121 16.31 -3.73 -8.85
C LEU A 121 16.67 -5.15 -9.33
N ALA A 122 16.01 -6.14 -8.76
CA ALA A 122 16.34 -7.54 -8.98
C ALA A 122 15.81 -8.02 -10.35
N PRO A 123 16.67 -8.54 -11.25
CA PRO A 123 16.22 -9.19 -12.48
C PRO A 123 15.31 -10.38 -12.19
N VAL A 124 14.17 -10.47 -12.88
CA VAL A 124 13.32 -11.66 -12.87
C VAL A 124 13.99 -12.73 -13.71
N VAL A 125 14.24 -13.90 -13.13
CA VAL A 125 14.89 -15.03 -13.80
C VAL A 125 13.84 -15.98 -14.36
N THR A 126 12.88 -16.36 -13.52
CA THR A 126 11.77 -17.25 -13.91
C THR A 126 10.47 -16.77 -13.29
N ASN A 127 9.37 -17.01 -14.01
CA ASN A 127 8.00 -16.75 -13.54
C ASN A 127 7.10 -17.90 -13.99
N GLN A 128 7.00 -18.93 -13.16
CA GLN A 128 6.35 -20.19 -13.54
C GLN A 128 5.10 -20.45 -12.71
N ARG A 129 3.99 -20.77 -13.37
CA ARG A 129 2.80 -21.31 -12.71
C ARG A 129 3.09 -22.71 -12.17
N VAL A 130 2.90 -22.91 -10.86
CA VAL A 130 3.14 -24.20 -10.18
C VAL A 130 1.87 -25.00 -9.90
N THR A 131 0.71 -24.36 -9.96
CA THR A 131 -0.59 -25.04 -9.94
C THR A 131 -0.93 -25.61 -11.31
N GLY A 132 -1.70 -26.71 -11.35
CA GLY A 132 -2.20 -27.24 -12.63
C GLY A 132 -2.97 -26.19 -13.44
N PRO A 133 -2.93 -26.22 -14.79
CA PRO A 133 -3.55 -25.19 -15.64
C PRO A 133 -5.05 -24.96 -15.37
N GLN A 134 -5.75 -26.02 -14.97
CA GLN A 134 -7.19 -26.02 -14.68
C GLN A 134 -7.52 -25.67 -13.22
N HIS A 135 -6.52 -25.53 -12.33
CA HIS A 135 -6.77 -25.13 -10.95
C HIS A 135 -7.30 -23.70 -10.89
N PHE A 136 -8.29 -23.43 -10.02
CA PHE A 136 -8.94 -22.13 -9.95
C PHE A 136 -8.00 -21.00 -9.52
N GLN A 137 -7.00 -21.32 -8.70
CA GLN A 137 -5.99 -20.36 -8.26
C GLN A 137 -4.74 -20.52 -9.13
N ASP A 138 -4.29 -19.42 -9.74
CA ASP A 138 -2.98 -19.32 -10.37
C ASP A 138 -1.95 -18.99 -9.28
N VAL A 139 -1.12 -19.97 -8.92
CA VAL A 139 0.02 -19.75 -8.02
C VAL A 139 1.30 -19.86 -8.82
N ARG A 140 2.18 -18.87 -8.64
CA ARG A 140 3.45 -18.77 -9.37
C ARG A 140 4.63 -18.82 -8.44
N LEU A 141 5.65 -19.58 -8.84
CA LEU A 141 6.99 -19.50 -8.29
C LEU A 141 7.78 -18.51 -9.14
N ILE A 142 8.20 -17.42 -8.51
CA ILE A 142 8.97 -16.37 -9.17
C ILE A 142 10.36 -16.36 -8.56
N GLU A 143 11.39 -16.38 -9.42
CA GLU A 143 12.79 -16.31 -9.03
C GLU A 143 13.39 -14.97 -9.45
N PHE A 144 14.15 -14.38 -8.53
CA PHE A 144 14.90 -13.15 -8.72
C PHE A 144 16.39 -13.41 -8.60
N ASP A 145 17.18 -12.75 -9.44
CA ASP A 145 18.62 -12.66 -9.30
C ASP A 145 18.96 -11.59 -8.26
N ILE A 146 19.69 -11.97 -7.22
CA ILE A 146 20.16 -11.07 -6.16
C ILE A 146 21.70 -11.00 -6.11
N THR A 147 22.37 -11.35 -7.21
CA THR A 147 23.82 -11.18 -7.37
C THR A 147 24.22 -9.72 -7.12
N ASP A 148 25.33 -9.51 -6.40
CA ASP A 148 25.90 -8.19 -6.08
C ASP A 148 24.93 -7.21 -5.39
N SER A 149 23.91 -7.73 -4.70
CA SER A 149 22.90 -6.93 -4.00
C SER A 149 23.19 -6.68 -2.53
N SER A 150 24.18 -7.38 -1.94
CA SER A 150 24.41 -7.50 -0.49
C SER A 150 23.21 -8.04 0.33
N ILE A 151 22.18 -8.57 -0.33
CA ILE A 151 21.03 -9.19 0.34
C ILE A 151 21.47 -10.50 0.99
N SER A 152 21.16 -10.63 2.28
CA SER A 152 21.24 -11.86 3.05
C SER A 152 19.89 -12.12 3.71
N TYR A 153 19.48 -13.38 3.77
CA TYR A 153 18.21 -13.78 4.35
C TYR A 153 18.27 -15.22 4.87
N ALA A 154 17.42 -15.55 5.82
CA ALA A 154 17.20 -16.89 6.35
C ALA A 154 15.79 -17.40 6.05
N ALA A 155 15.57 -18.70 6.23
CA ALA A 155 14.23 -19.26 6.15
C ALA A 155 13.30 -18.59 7.19
N GLY A 156 12.14 -18.13 6.75
CA GLY A 156 11.19 -17.38 7.57
C GLY A 156 11.21 -15.88 7.33
N ASP A 157 12.28 -15.34 6.71
CA ASP A 157 12.35 -13.94 6.31
C ASP A 157 11.36 -13.57 5.20
N VAL A 158 11.16 -12.27 5.06
CA VAL A 158 10.15 -11.69 4.18
C VAL A 158 10.82 -10.73 3.20
N VAL A 159 10.50 -10.90 1.91
CA VAL A 159 10.85 -9.91 0.88
C VAL A 159 9.70 -8.93 0.70
N PHE A 160 10.03 -7.66 0.64
CA PHE A 160 9.13 -6.59 0.26
C PHE A 160 9.36 -6.25 -1.21
N ILE A 161 8.28 -6.16 -1.97
CA ILE A 161 8.29 -5.84 -3.40
C ILE A 161 7.50 -4.56 -3.63
N MET A 162 8.08 -3.60 -4.36
CA MET A 162 7.37 -2.41 -4.81
C MET A 162 6.72 -2.69 -6.18
N PRO A 163 5.37 -2.72 -6.27
CA PRO A 163 4.70 -2.94 -7.55
C PRO A 163 4.55 -1.66 -8.36
N SER A 164 4.20 -1.83 -9.64
CA SER A 164 3.83 -0.72 -10.53
C SER A 164 2.43 -0.90 -11.09
N ASN A 165 1.76 0.21 -11.40
CA ASN A 165 0.54 0.20 -12.21
C ASN A 165 0.83 -0.30 -13.63
N SER A 166 -0.19 -0.82 -14.31
CA SER A 166 -0.05 -1.17 -15.72
C SER A 166 0.11 0.08 -16.58
N GLU A 167 0.77 -0.08 -17.73
CA GLU A 167 0.90 0.99 -18.72
C GLU A 167 -0.46 1.51 -19.17
N THR A 168 -1.43 0.62 -19.36
CA THR A 168 -2.81 0.96 -19.75
C THR A 168 -3.51 1.85 -18.73
N HIS A 169 -3.42 1.51 -17.43
CA HIS A 169 -4.03 2.32 -16.37
C HIS A 169 -3.30 3.65 -16.17
N THR A 170 -1.97 3.64 -16.32
CA THR A 170 -1.15 4.86 -16.24
C THR A 170 -1.53 5.83 -17.36
N GLN A 171 -1.65 5.34 -18.59
CA GLN A 171 -2.05 6.15 -19.73
C GLN A 171 -3.48 6.67 -19.61
N GLN A 172 -4.42 5.82 -19.19
CA GLN A 172 -5.81 6.21 -18.96
C GLN A 172 -5.92 7.31 -17.89
N PHE A 173 -5.16 7.18 -16.80
CA PHE A 173 -5.11 8.19 -15.75
C PHE A 173 -4.60 9.55 -16.28
N CYS A 174 -3.47 9.55 -16.99
CA CYS A 174 -2.91 10.78 -17.55
C CYS A 174 -3.88 11.44 -18.55
N GLN A 175 -4.53 10.65 -19.41
CA GLN A 175 -5.52 11.16 -20.37
C GLN A 175 -6.70 11.82 -19.67
N LEU A 176 -7.24 11.16 -18.64
CA LEU A 176 -8.42 11.63 -17.91
C LEU A 176 -8.19 12.93 -17.15
N LEU A 177 -7.00 13.11 -16.57
CA LEU A 177 -6.61 14.31 -15.85
C LEU A 177 -5.94 15.36 -16.77
N CYS A 178 -5.89 15.11 -18.09
CA CYS A 178 -5.25 15.98 -19.07
C CYS A 178 -3.77 16.30 -18.74
N LEU A 179 -3.03 15.31 -18.25
CA LEU A 179 -1.60 15.42 -17.93
C LEU A 179 -0.74 14.84 -19.06
N ASP A 180 0.33 15.54 -19.44
CA ASP A 180 1.35 14.96 -20.32
C ASP A 180 2.24 13.98 -19.54
N PRO A 181 2.24 12.67 -19.88
CA PRO A 181 3.05 11.67 -19.19
C PRO A 181 4.56 11.96 -19.21
N LYS A 182 5.06 12.70 -20.22
CA LYS A 182 6.48 13.02 -20.37
C LYS A 182 6.89 14.30 -19.64
N GLN A 183 5.93 15.11 -19.19
CA GLN A 183 6.22 16.36 -18.49
C GLN A 183 7.00 16.09 -17.21
N LEU A 184 8.12 16.79 -17.04
CA LEU A 184 8.91 16.78 -15.81
C LEU A 184 8.36 17.81 -14.83
N PHE A 185 8.40 17.47 -13.55
CA PHE A 185 8.06 18.38 -12.47
C PHE A 185 9.06 18.28 -11.31
N MET A 186 9.13 19.37 -10.55
CA MET A 186 9.73 19.42 -9.22
C MET A 186 8.62 19.63 -8.19
N LEU A 187 8.73 18.97 -7.04
CA LEU A 187 7.84 19.20 -5.90
C LEU A 187 8.41 20.28 -5.00
N LYS A 188 7.54 21.20 -4.58
CA LYS A 188 7.85 22.17 -3.53
C LYS A 188 6.83 22.03 -2.40
N ALA A 189 7.30 21.76 -1.19
CA ALA A 189 6.45 21.81 0.00
C ALA A 189 5.87 23.22 0.19
N ARG A 190 4.55 23.33 0.46
CA ARG A 190 3.93 24.63 0.75
C ARG A 190 4.36 25.18 2.09
N GLU A 191 4.49 24.29 3.08
CA GLU A 191 4.86 24.65 4.45
C GLU A 191 6.26 24.12 4.80
N PRO A 192 7.04 24.87 5.59
CA PRO A 192 8.32 24.39 6.11
C PRO A 192 8.14 23.13 6.96
N GLY A 193 9.04 22.16 6.79
CA GLY A 193 9.06 20.94 7.61
C GLY A 193 8.15 19.81 7.14
N VAL A 194 7.34 20.00 6.08
CA VAL A 194 6.60 18.91 5.45
C VAL A 194 7.58 17.98 4.71
N PRO A 195 7.69 16.70 5.10
CA PRO A 195 8.60 15.77 4.45
C PRO A 195 8.09 15.40 3.05
N TYR A 196 9.00 15.35 2.07
CA TYR A 196 8.68 14.86 0.73
C TYR A 196 8.32 13.36 0.76
N PRO A 197 7.50 12.90 -0.20
CA PRO A 197 7.25 11.47 -0.37
C PRO A 197 8.56 10.70 -0.50
N PRO A 198 8.83 9.69 0.36
CA PRO A 198 10.11 9.01 0.37
C PRO A 198 10.34 8.28 -0.95
N GLY A 199 11.57 8.43 -1.47
CA GLY A 199 12.03 7.77 -2.68
C GLY A 199 11.51 8.38 -3.98
N LEU A 200 10.73 9.47 -3.97
CA LEU A 200 10.27 10.12 -5.21
C LEU A 200 11.41 10.95 -5.82
N PRO A 201 11.88 10.64 -7.06
CA PRO A 201 12.97 11.37 -7.69
C PRO A 201 12.58 12.84 -7.92
N GLN A 202 13.60 13.70 -8.02
CA GLN A 202 13.45 15.12 -8.31
C GLN A 202 14.55 15.52 -9.30
N PRO A 203 14.24 15.83 -10.57
CA PRO A 203 12.91 15.91 -11.17
C PRO A 203 12.26 14.52 -11.40
N CYS A 204 10.93 14.49 -11.52
CA CYS A 204 10.15 13.28 -11.80
C CYS A 204 9.23 13.52 -13.01
N THR A 205 9.01 12.49 -13.83
CA THR A 205 7.98 12.56 -14.88
C THR A 205 6.61 12.25 -14.31
N VAL A 206 5.55 12.82 -14.91
CA VAL A 206 4.17 12.42 -14.59
C VAL A 206 3.98 10.91 -14.72
N TRP A 207 4.57 10.30 -15.75
CA TRP A 207 4.54 8.84 -15.94
C TRP A 207 5.10 8.09 -14.73
N GLN A 208 6.29 8.46 -14.26
CA GLN A 208 6.92 7.79 -13.10
C GLN A 208 6.07 7.96 -11.84
N LEU A 209 5.57 9.16 -11.58
CA LEU A 209 4.66 9.43 -10.46
C LEU A 209 3.45 8.48 -10.49
N VAL A 210 2.73 8.43 -11.61
CA VAL A 210 1.50 7.65 -11.73
C VAL A 210 1.80 6.15 -11.72
N SER A 211 2.82 5.71 -12.44
CA SER A 211 3.13 4.27 -12.57
C SER A 211 3.71 3.65 -11.29
N GLN A 212 4.49 4.39 -10.51
CA GLN A 212 5.28 3.83 -9.40
C GLN A 212 4.90 4.37 -8.01
N TYR A 213 4.21 5.51 -7.91
CA TYR A 213 3.95 6.14 -6.62
C TYR A 213 2.46 6.24 -6.28
N LEU A 214 1.57 6.43 -7.24
CA LEU A 214 0.14 6.63 -6.97
C LEU A 214 -0.64 5.31 -7.03
N ASP A 215 -1.31 4.92 -5.95
CA ASP A 215 -2.12 3.70 -5.91
C ASP A 215 -3.52 3.92 -6.50
N ILE A 216 -3.57 4.15 -7.81
CA ILE A 216 -4.81 4.38 -8.58
C ILE A 216 -5.70 3.12 -8.67
N ALA A 217 -5.17 1.96 -8.28
CA ALA A 217 -5.89 0.69 -8.23
C ALA A 217 -6.54 0.41 -6.85
N SER A 218 -6.26 1.24 -5.84
CA SER A 218 -6.87 1.12 -4.52
C SER A 218 -8.34 1.54 -4.52
N VAL A 219 -9.10 1.02 -3.56
CA VAL A 219 -10.48 1.47 -3.31
C VAL A 219 -10.40 2.81 -2.55
N PRO A 220 -10.97 3.90 -3.09
CA PRO A 220 -10.91 5.21 -2.45
C PRO A 220 -11.62 5.21 -1.09
N ARG A 221 -11.05 5.95 -0.15
CA ARG A 221 -11.66 6.22 1.16
C ARG A 221 -12.70 7.32 1.03
N ARG A 222 -13.58 7.47 2.01
CA ARG A 222 -14.54 8.59 2.07
C ARG A 222 -13.87 9.97 1.90
N SER A 223 -12.71 10.19 2.51
CA SER A 223 -11.94 11.44 2.37
C SER A 223 -11.51 11.76 0.93
N PHE A 224 -11.38 10.76 0.06
CA PHE A 224 -11.15 10.98 -1.37
C PHE A 224 -12.35 11.68 -2.00
N PHE A 225 -13.57 11.22 -1.70
CA PHE A 225 -14.80 11.81 -2.22
C PHE A 225 -15.05 13.21 -1.66
N GLU A 226 -14.71 13.45 -0.39
CA GLU A 226 -14.75 14.79 0.23
C GLU A 226 -13.89 15.80 -0.52
N LEU A 227 -12.61 15.45 -0.72
CA LEU A 227 -11.69 16.33 -1.44
C LEU A 227 -12.09 16.50 -2.90
N LEU A 228 -12.48 15.41 -3.57
CA LEU A 228 -12.91 15.44 -4.96
C LEU A 228 -14.15 16.33 -5.15
N ALA A 229 -15.10 16.31 -4.21
CA ALA A 229 -16.25 17.21 -4.21
C ALA A 229 -15.83 18.69 -4.15
N CYS A 230 -14.84 19.02 -3.32
CA CYS A 230 -14.32 20.39 -3.19
C CYS A 230 -13.62 20.88 -4.47
N LEU A 231 -13.05 19.95 -5.25
CA LEU A 231 -12.37 20.24 -6.50
C LEU A 231 -13.31 20.21 -7.72
N SER A 232 -14.56 19.78 -7.55
CA SER A 232 -15.49 19.58 -8.65
C SER A 232 -16.07 20.89 -9.19
N PRO A 233 -15.85 21.22 -10.49
CA PRO A 233 -16.48 22.38 -11.11
C PRO A 233 -17.91 22.06 -11.60
N HIS A 234 -18.31 20.78 -11.63
CA HIS A 234 -19.56 20.33 -12.24
C HIS A 234 -20.61 20.05 -11.16
N GLY A 235 -21.75 20.76 -11.21
CA GLY A 235 -22.76 20.75 -10.15
C GLY A 235 -23.28 19.37 -9.77
N LEU A 236 -23.67 18.55 -10.75
CA LEU A 236 -24.23 17.20 -10.50
C LEU A 236 -23.17 16.22 -9.99
N GLU A 237 -21.94 16.31 -10.50
CA GLU A 237 -20.84 15.46 -10.03
C GLU A 237 -20.50 15.82 -8.59
N ARG A 238 -20.38 17.12 -8.30
CA ARG A 238 -20.16 17.63 -6.94
C ARG A 238 -21.24 17.17 -5.97
N GLU A 239 -22.52 17.27 -6.34
CA GLU A 239 -23.62 16.83 -5.49
C GLU A 239 -23.51 15.34 -5.12
N LYS A 240 -23.22 14.48 -6.11
CA LYS A 240 -23.04 13.04 -5.86
C LYS A 240 -21.81 12.74 -5.01
N LEU A 241 -20.71 13.47 -5.22
CA LEU A 241 -19.50 13.33 -4.40
C LEU A 241 -19.73 13.81 -2.95
N LEU A 242 -20.53 14.87 -2.76
CA LEU A 242 -20.97 15.35 -1.44
C LEU A 242 -21.86 14.32 -0.72
N GLU A 243 -22.74 13.65 -1.46
CA GLU A 243 -23.56 12.56 -0.93
C GLU A 243 -22.67 11.42 -0.41
N PHE A 244 -21.76 10.91 -1.26
CA PHE A 244 -20.81 9.84 -0.91
C PHE A 244 -19.89 10.18 0.27
N SER A 245 -19.65 11.46 0.51
CA SER A 245 -18.82 11.94 1.62
C SER A 245 -19.60 12.25 2.89
N SER A 246 -20.93 12.13 2.89
CA SER A 246 -21.75 12.42 4.05
C SER A 246 -22.01 11.18 4.91
N ALA A 247 -22.31 11.39 6.20
CA ALA A 247 -22.74 10.30 7.08
C ALA A 247 -24.04 9.64 6.60
N ARG A 248 -24.91 10.39 5.91
CA ARG A 248 -26.18 9.88 5.36
C ARG A 248 -25.98 9.04 4.10
N GLY A 249 -24.96 9.34 3.30
CA GLY A 249 -24.68 8.66 2.03
C GLY A 249 -23.72 7.47 2.14
N GLN A 250 -23.48 6.94 3.35
CA GLN A 250 -22.56 5.83 3.57
C GLN A 250 -23.04 4.55 2.89
N GLU A 251 -24.35 4.29 2.86
CA GLU A 251 -24.92 3.12 2.18
C GLU A 251 -24.72 3.22 0.66
N GLU A 252 -24.96 4.39 0.07
CA GLU A 252 -24.77 4.65 -1.34
C GLU A 252 -23.29 4.57 -1.73
N LEU A 253 -22.39 5.12 -0.90
CA LEU A 253 -20.95 4.94 -1.09
C LEU A 253 -20.55 3.46 -0.97
N TRP A 254 -21.16 2.71 -0.06
CA TRP A 254 -20.89 1.28 0.10
C TRP A 254 -21.30 0.47 -1.13
N GLU A 255 -22.54 0.63 -1.60
CA GLU A 255 -23.05 -0.05 -2.80
C GLU A 255 -22.31 0.38 -4.07
N TYR A 256 -22.03 1.68 -4.20
CA TYR A 256 -21.25 2.20 -5.31
C TYR A 256 -19.82 1.70 -5.21
N CYS A 257 -19.02 2.08 -4.21
CA CYS A 257 -17.58 1.90 -4.25
C CYS A 257 -17.09 0.64 -3.52
N ASN A 258 -17.41 0.50 -2.24
CA ASN A 258 -16.77 -0.48 -1.35
C ASN A 258 -17.13 -1.92 -1.69
N ARG A 259 -18.43 -2.21 -1.84
CA ARG A 259 -18.98 -3.55 -2.12
C ARG A 259 -18.45 -4.13 -3.44
N PRO A 260 -18.45 -3.41 -4.58
CA PRO A 260 -17.86 -3.91 -5.81
C PRO A 260 -16.35 -3.70 -5.91
N ARG A 261 -15.72 -3.04 -4.93
CA ARG A 261 -14.29 -2.71 -4.90
C ARG A 261 -13.88 -1.86 -6.11
N ARG A 262 -14.65 -0.80 -6.38
CA ARG A 262 -14.35 0.17 -7.46
C ARG A 262 -13.06 0.90 -7.11
N THR A 263 -12.16 1.03 -8.09
CA THR A 263 -10.84 1.65 -7.89
C THR A 263 -10.89 3.16 -8.03
N ILE A 264 -9.86 3.87 -7.56
CA ILE A 264 -9.70 5.31 -7.78
C ILE A 264 -9.79 5.66 -9.27
N LEU A 265 -9.09 4.93 -10.13
CA LEU A 265 -9.12 5.18 -11.57
C LEU A 265 -10.53 5.05 -12.16
N GLU A 266 -11.29 4.04 -11.74
CA GLU A 266 -12.67 3.84 -12.19
C GLU A 266 -13.60 4.95 -11.67
N VAL A 267 -13.45 5.37 -10.42
CA VAL A 267 -14.21 6.52 -9.89
C VAL A 267 -13.89 7.77 -10.70
N LEU A 268 -12.63 8.06 -10.97
CA LEU A 268 -12.29 9.23 -11.80
C LEU A 268 -12.93 9.14 -13.20
N CYS A 269 -13.04 7.94 -13.76
CA CYS A 269 -13.71 7.72 -15.05
C CYS A 269 -15.23 7.97 -14.98
N ASP A 270 -15.87 7.66 -13.84
CA ASP A 270 -17.29 7.93 -13.59
C ASP A 270 -17.57 9.43 -13.33
N PHE A 271 -16.54 10.21 -12.96
CA PHE A 271 -16.59 11.66 -12.70
C PHE A 271 -15.65 12.46 -13.62
N PRO A 272 -15.83 12.39 -14.96
CA PRO A 272 -14.84 12.88 -15.91
C PRO A 272 -14.64 14.40 -15.89
N HIS A 273 -15.69 15.20 -15.62
CA HIS A 273 -15.55 16.66 -15.58
C HIS A 273 -14.75 17.10 -14.36
N THR A 274 -14.96 16.44 -13.23
CA THR A 274 -14.18 16.65 -12.02
C THR A 274 -12.76 16.17 -12.20
N ALA A 275 -12.57 14.97 -12.74
CA ALA A 275 -11.24 14.40 -12.95
C ALA A 275 -10.35 15.29 -13.83
N ALA A 276 -10.88 15.78 -14.95
CA ALA A 276 -10.15 16.69 -15.85
C ALA A 276 -9.80 18.05 -15.22
N ALA A 277 -10.47 18.43 -14.13
CA ALA A 277 -10.28 19.71 -13.45
C ALA A 277 -9.41 19.61 -12.18
N ILE A 278 -8.95 18.41 -11.78
CA ILE A 278 -8.10 18.22 -10.61
C ILE A 278 -6.79 18.99 -10.80
N PRO A 279 -6.47 19.98 -9.94
CA PRO A 279 -5.17 20.64 -10.00
C PRO A 279 -4.07 19.64 -9.61
N PRO A 280 -2.94 19.56 -10.34
CA PRO A 280 -1.86 18.61 -10.05
C PRO A 280 -1.33 18.66 -8.61
N ASP A 281 -1.36 19.85 -8.02
CA ASP A 281 -1.01 20.12 -6.62
C ASP A 281 -1.71 19.21 -5.60
N TYR A 282 -2.94 18.75 -5.90
CA TYR A 282 -3.72 17.89 -5.01
C TYR A 282 -3.51 16.39 -5.24
N LEU A 283 -2.72 15.97 -6.23
CA LEU A 283 -2.56 14.55 -6.57
C LEU A 283 -2.07 13.70 -5.39
N LEU A 284 -1.10 14.21 -4.63
CA LEU A 284 -0.53 13.53 -3.45
C LEU A 284 -1.41 13.63 -2.20
N ASP A 285 -2.41 14.52 -2.20
CA ASP A 285 -3.42 14.63 -1.15
C ASP A 285 -4.61 13.71 -1.43
N LEU A 286 -4.96 13.56 -2.71
CA LEU A 286 -6.10 12.79 -3.18
C LEU A 286 -5.77 11.29 -3.30
N ILE A 287 -4.62 10.94 -3.89
CA ILE A 287 -4.31 9.56 -4.24
C ILE A 287 -3.23 9.01 -3.29
N PRO A 288 -3.51 7.90 -2.58
CA PRO A 288 -2.55 7.32 -1.65
C PRO A 288 -1.32 6.77 -2.38
N ARG A 289 -0.21 6.65 -1.64
CA ARG A 289 1.00 6.03 -2.17
C ARG A 289 0.84 4.52 -2.34
N ILE A 290 1.40 3.98 -3.43
CA ILE A 290 1.62 2.54 -3.57
C ILE A 290 2.42 2.05 -2.37
N ARG A 291 1.89 1.00 -1.72
CA ARG A 291 2.55 0.35 -0.60
C ARG A 291 3.28 -0.90 -1.08
N PRO A 292 4.48 -1.19 -0.55
CA PRO A 292 5.17 -2.42 -0.87
C PRO A 292 4.40 -3.63 -0.33
N ARG A 293 4.54 -4.76 -1.00
CA ARG A 293 3.90 -6.02 -0.63
C ARG A 293 4.92 -7.01 -0.10
N ALA A 294 4.63 -7.53 1.09
CA ALA A 294 5.42 -8.54 1.75
C ALA A 294 5.09 -9.94 1.21
N PHE A 295 6.12 -10.74 0.95
CA PHE A 295 6.02 -12.16 0.62
C PHE A 295 7.01 -12.96 1.46
N SER A 296 6.58 -14.10 1.99
CA SER A 296 7.50 -15.04 2.62
C SER A 296 8.46 -15.59 1.56
N ILE A 297 9.76 -15.56 1.86
CA ILE A 297 10.78 -16.10 0.97
C ILE A 297 10.61 -17.63 0.92
N ALA A 298 10.59 -18.15 -0.30
CA ALA A 298 10.34 -19.55 -0.59
C ALA A 298 11.61 -20.37 -0.84
N SER A 299 12.78 -19.74 -0.93
CA SER A 299 14.08 -20.37 -1.15
C SER A 299 14.97 -20.34 0.10
N SER A 300 15.93 -21.26 0.18
CA SER A 300 17.09 -21.17 1.06
C SER A 300 18.25 -20.51 0.31
N LEU A 301 18.96 -19.59 0.97
CA LEU A 301 20.15 -18.96 0.41
C LEU A 301 21.33 -19.95 0.30
N LEU A 302 21.38 -20.96 1.17
CA LEU A 302 22.36 -22.04 1.12
C LEU A 302 22.10 -22.97 -0.08
N ALA A 303 20.84 -23.31 -0.35
CA ALA A 303 20.47 -24.18 -1.47
C ALA A 303 20.50 -23.46 -2.82
N HIS A 304 20.17 -22.15 -2.86
CA HIS A 304 20.15 -21.35 -4.07
C HIS A 304 20.96 -20.06 -3.87
N PRO A 305 22.31 -20.14 -3.94
CA PRO A 305 23.15 -18.96 -3.82
C PRO A 305 22.76 -17.92 -4.87
N ARG A 306 22.66 -16.65 -4.45
CA ARG A 306 22.33 -15.50 -5.31
C ARG A 306 20.93 -15.53 -5.95
N ARG A 307 20.04 -16.42 -5.54
CA ARG A 307 18.63 -16.42 -5.95
C ARG A 307 17.72 -16.15 -4.77
N LEU A 308 16.60 -15.49 -5.05
CA LEU A 308 15.49 -15.33 -4.11
C LEU A 308 14.21 -15.77 -4.80
N GLN A 309 13.47 -16.69 -4.19
CA GLN A 309 12.22 -17.21 -4.75
C GLN A 309 11.03 -16.84 -3.87
N ILE A 310 9.87 -16.60 -4.48
CA ILE A 310 8.59 -16.38 -3.78
C ILE A 310 7.48 -17.21 -4.40
N LEU A 311 6.44 -17.52 -3.60
CA LEU A 311 5.18 -18.05 -4.09
C LEU A 311 4.10 -16.97 -4.07
N VAL A 312 3.50 -16.70 -5.23
CA VAL A 312 2.49 -15.66 -5.42
C VAL A 312 1.19 -16.29 -5.88
N ALA A 313 0.14 -16.23 -5.05
CA ALA A 313 -1.22 -16.48 -5.51
C ALA A 313 -1.74 -15.23 -6.22
N VAL A 314 -2.04 -15.35 -7.51
CA VAL A 314 -2.58 -14.24 -8.30
C VAL A 314 -3.98 -13.91 -7.78
N VAL A 315 -4.14 -12.70 -7.26
CA VAL A 315 -5.43 -12.23 -6.74
C VAL A 315 -6.29 -11.80 -7.92
N GLN A 316 -7.30 -12.59 -8.23
CA GLN A 316 -8.34 -12.26 -9.18
C GLN A 316 -9.69 -12.79 -8.71
N TYR A 317 -10.70 -11.93 -8.66
CA TYR A 317 -12.07 -12.32 -8.29
C TYR A 317 -13.09 -11.47 -9.03
N ARG A 318 -14.33 -11.96 -9.14
CA ARG A 318 -15.43 -11.23 -9.77
C ARG A 318 -16.26 -10.53 -8.71
N THR A 319 -16.77 -9.35 -9.05
CA THR A 319 -17.78 -8.62 -8.28
C THR A 319 -19.00 -8.42 -9.15
N ARG A 320 -19.92 -7.54 -8.74
CA ARG A 320 -21.06 -7.12 -9.59
C ARG A 320 -20.61 -6.32 -10.82
N LEU A 321 -19.37 -5.84 -10.86
CA LEU A 321 -18.81 -5.16 -12.03
C LEU A 321 -18.42 -6.17 -13.10
N LYS A 322 -18.50 -5.73 -14.36
CA LYS A 322 -18.13 -6.53 -15.52
C LYS A 322 -16.64 -6.92 -15.49
N GLU A 323 -15.77 -5.97 -15.18
CA GLU A 323 -14.33 -6.19 -15.13
C GLU A 323 -13.90 -6.88 -13.82
N PRO A 324 -13.16 -8.00 -13.87
CA PRO A 324 -12.71 -8.70 -12.68
C PRO A 324 -11.74 -7.85 -11.85
N ARG A 325 -11.83 -7.96 -10.53
CA ARG A 325 -10.92 -7.29 -9.61
C ARG A 325 -9.60 -8.04 -9.58
N ARG A 326 -8.50 -7.29 -9.66
CA ARG A 326 -7.13 -7.81 -9.65
C ARG A 326 -6.32 -7.12 -8.57
N GLY A 327 -5.50 -7.87 -7.84
CA GLY A 327 -4.59 -7.29 -6.86
C GLY A 327 -3.34 -6.75 -7.52
N LEU A 328 -3.11 -5.44 -7.41
CA LEU A 328 -2.01 -4.67 -8.05
C LEU A 328 -0.69 -5.46 -8.14
N CYS A 329 -0.09 -5.78 -7.00
CA CYS A 329 1.21 -6.45 -6.96
C CYS A 329 1.19 -7.86 -7.58
N SER A 330 0.18 -8.67 -7.26
CA SER A 330 0.11 -10.05 -7.75
C SER A 330 -0.15 -10.15 -9.26
N SER A 331 -0.99 -9.26 -9.82
CA SER A 331 -1.23 -9.20 -11.25
C SER A 331 -0.06 -8.58 -12.00
N TRP A 332 0.61 -7.58 -11.41
CA TRP A 332 1.83 -7.01 -11.97
C TRP A 332 2.94 -8.06 -12.06
N LEU A 333 3.25 -8.75 -10.96
CA LEU A 333 4.22 -9.85 -10.95
C LEU A 333 3.84 -10.96 -11.94
N ALA A 334 2.56 -11.30 -12.05
CA ALA A 334 2.07 -12.27 -13.02
C ALA A 334 2.15 -11.78 -14.49
N SER A 335 2.28 -10.48 -14.75
CA SER A 335 2.44 -9.98 -16.11
C SER A 335 3.89 -9.99 -16.59
N LEU A 336 4.86 -10.10 -15.68
CA LEU A 336 6.28 -10.03 -16.01
C LEU A 336 6.73 -11.29 -16.78
N ASN A 337 7.33 -11.09 -17.96
CA ASN A 337 7.89 -12.17 -18.76
C ASN A 337 9.40 -11.97 -18.98
N PRO A 338 10.28 -12.72 -18.29
CA PRO A 338 11.73 -12.59 -18.46
C PRO A 338 12.24 -13.03 -19.84
N GLU A 339 11.43 -13.76 -20.63
CA GLU A 339 11.79 -14.14 -22.00
C GLU A 339 11.71 -12.97 -22.99
N GLN A 340 11.01 -11.89 -22.62
CA GLN A 340 10.82 -10.72 -23.48
C GLN A 340 11.88 -9.62 -23.28
N GLY A 341 12.84 -9.84 -22.39
CA GLY A 341 13.94 -8.91 -22.12
C GLY A 341 14.23 -8.78 -20.62
N LEU A 342 15.17 -7.88 -20.29
CA LEU A 342 15.52 -7.59 -18.90
C LEU A 342 14.33 -6.92 -18.20
N VAL A 343 13.73 -7.64 -17.25
CA VAL A 343 12.68 -7.13 -16.37
C VAL A 343 13.22 -7.10 -14.95
N GLN A 344 13.13 -5.95 -14.28
CA GLN A 344 13.62 -5.77 -12.92
C GLN A 344 12.48 -5.43 -11.95
N VAL A 345 12.57 -5.96 -10.74
CA VAL A 345 11.62 -5.75 -9.66
C VAL A 345 12.31 -5.10 -8.47
N PRO A 346 11.87 -3.91 -8.01
CA PRO A 346 12.42 -3.29 -6.81
C PRO A 346 12.04 -4.09 -5.57
N LEU A 347 13.04 -4.61 -4.85
CA LEU A 347 12.83 -5.41 -3.64
C LEU A 347 13.87 -5.18 -2.54
N TRP A 348 13.51 -5.55 -1.31
CA TRP A 348 14.41 -5.61 -0.15
C TRP A 348 13.90 -6.64 0.85
N VAL A 349 14.77 -7.11 1.75
CA VAL A 349 14.42 -8.12 2.76
C VAL A 349 14.27 -7.48 4.14
N ARG A 350 13.35 -8.01 4.95
CA ARG A 350 13.28 -7.75 6.39
C ARG A 350 13.19 -9.08 7.16
N PRO A 351 13.71 -9.11 8.40
CA PRO A 351 13.53 -10.26 9.29
C PRO A 351 12.06 -10.63 9.45
N GLY A 352 11.76 -11.91 9.33
CA GLY A 352 10.43 -12.45 9.54
C GLY A 352 10.07 -12.66 11.02
N SER A 353 8.82 -12.98 11.29
CA SER A 353 8.36 -13.42 12.63
C SER A 353 8.43 -14.94 12.82
N LEU A 354 8.53 -15.69 11.71
CA LEU A 354 8.66 -17.14 11.74
C LEU A 354 10.14 -17.50 11.87
N VAL A 355 10.53 -18.04 13.03
CA VAL A 355 11.90 -18.45 13.31
C VAL A 355 11.98 -19.96 13.40
N PHE A 356 12.96 -20.56 12.73
CA PHE A 356 13.22 -21.98 12.82
C PHE A 356 14.29 -22.27 13.89
N PRO A 357 14.18 -23.37 14.66
CA PRO A 357 15.20 -23.81 15.59
C PRO A 357 16.58 -23.97 14.94
N GLU A 358 17.61 -23.42 15.60
CA GLU A 358 19.01 -23.54 15.16
C GLU A 358 19.55 -24.96 15.36
N THR A 359 19.01 -25.71 16.32
CA THR A 359 19.43 -27.07 16.65
C THR A 359 18.97 -28.06 15.56
N PRO A 360 19.90 -28.68 14.80
CA PRO A 360 19.60 -29.52 13.64
C PRO A 360 18.53 -30.59 13.88
N ASN A 361 18.63 -31.27 15.02
CA ASN A 361 17.83 -32.44 15.36
C ASN A 361 16.48 -32.11 16.02
N THR A 362 16.14 -30.83 16.21
CA THR A 362 14.85 -30.46 16.77
C THR A 362 13.73 -30.80 15.79
N PRO A 363 12.78 -31.69 16.14
CA PRO A 363 11.67 -32.02 15.27
C PRO A 363 10.80 -30.78 15.04
N ILE A 364 10.38 -30.56 13.80
CA ILE A 364 9.50 -29.44 13.42
C ILE A 364 8.25 -29.99 12.74
N ILE A 365 7.09 -29.55 13.20
CA ILE A 365 5.81 -29.76 12.52
C ILE A 365 5.47 -28.46 11.80
N MET A 366 5.36 -28.53 10.47
CA MET A 366 5.05 -27.38 9.61
C MET A 366 3.66 -27.58 9.01
N VAL A 367 2.76 -26.60 9.19
CA VAL A 367 1.38 -26.63 8.67
C VAL A 367 1.17 -25.37 7.84
N GLY A 368 1.10 -25.52 6.51
CA GLY A 368 1.02 -24.40 5.57
C GLY A 368 0.17 -24.71 4.34
N PRO A 369 -1.16 -24.47 4.40
CA PRO A 369 -2.02 -24.65 3.23
C PRO A 369 -1.76 -23.54 2.19
N GLY A 370 -1.87 -23.89 0.90
CA GLY A 370 -1.70 -22.95 -0.21
C GLY A 370 -0.33 -22.28 -0.24
N THR A 371 -0.29 -20.95 -0.43
CA THR A 371 0.97 -20.17 -0.40
C THR A 371 1.64 -20.13 0.97
N GLY A 372 0.96 -20.56 2.04
CA GLY A 372 1.56 -20.74 3.37
C GLY A 372 2.72 -21.74 3.41
N VAL A 373 2.90 -22.54 2.35
CA VAL A 373 4.05 -23.44 2.20
C VAL A 373 5.37 -22.72 1.91
N ALA A 374 5.35 -21.45 1.48
CA ALA A 374 6.55 -20.71 1.06
C ALA A 374 7.72 -20.78 2.08
N PRO A 375 7.56 -20.34 3.34
CA PRO A 375 8.68 -20.37 4.28
C PRO A 375 9.10 -21.80 4.66
N PHE A 376 8.19 -22.77 4.58
CA PHE A 376 8.51 -24.17 4.84
C PHE A 376 9.33 -24.79 3.71
N ARG A 377 9.08 -24.39 2.47
CA ARG A 377 9.93 -24.75 1.33
C ARG A 377 11.36 -24.25 1.54
N ALA A 378 11.52 -23.00 1.98
CA ALA A 378 12.83 -22.45 2.33
C ALA A 378 13.52 -23.27 3.44
N ALA A 379 12.82 -23.54 4.54
CA ALA A 379 13.36 -24.30 5.67
C ALA A 379 13.73 -25.75 5.30
N ILE A 380 12.93 -26.42 4.47
CA ILE A 380 13.24 -27.77 3.98
C ILE A 380 14.50 -27.74 3.11
N GLN A 381 14.62 -26.76 2.20
CA GLN A 381 15.81 -26.61 1.36
C GLN A 381 17.07 -26.36 2.20
N GLU A 382 16.98 -25.51 3.23
CA GLU A 382 18.08 -25.23 4.16
C GLU A 382 18.54 -26.52 4.87
N ARG A 383 17.60 -27.32 5.38
CA ARG A 383 17.90 -28.60 6.03
C ARG A 383 18.55 -29.61 5.10
N VAL A 384 18.01 -29.75 3.90
CA VAL A 384 18.57 -30.65 2.88
C VAL A 384 19.98 -30.23 2.52
N ALA A 385 20.24 -28.93 2.35
CA ALA A 385 21.57 -28.40 2.06
C ALA A 385 22.57 -28.60 3.22
N HIS A 386 22.10 -28.66 4.47
CA HIS A 386 22.90 -29.06 5.64
C HIS A 386 23.10 -30.58 5.78
N GLY A 387 22.59 -31.40 4.86
CA GLY A 387 22.68 -32.86 4.93
C GLY A 387 21.80 -33.49 6.01
N GLN A 388 20.81 -32.75 6.53
CA GLN A 388 19.85 -33.27 7.51
C GLN A 388 18.82 -34.12 6.78
N THR A 389 18.93 -35.45 6.88
CA THR A 389 17.91 -36.39 6.44
C THR A 389 16.94 -36.63 7.59
N GLY A 390 15.70 -36.15 7.47
CA GLY A 390 14.68 -36.41 8.48
C GLY A 390 14.33 -37.90 8.53
N GLU A 391 14.18 -38.48 9.73
CA GLU A 391 13.39 -39.69 9.89
C GLU A 391 11.95 -39.38 9.46
N TYR A 392 11.56 -39.78 8.26
CA TYR A 392 10.18 -39.65 7.80
C TYR A 392 9.29 -40.62 8.59
N ARG A 393 8.81 -40.18 9.76
CA ARG A 393 7.77 -40.89 10.50
C ARG A 393 6.43 -40.49 9.91
N SER A 394 5.96 -41.29 8.96
CA SER A 394 4.56 -41.29 8.54
C SER A 394 3.66 -41.20 9.78
N PRO A 395 2.69 -40.28 9.84
CA PRO A 395 1.69 -40.30 10.90
C PRO A 395 0.97 -41.64 10.78
N ARG A 396 1.25 -42.56 11.72
CA ARG A 396 0.42 -43.76 11.88
C ARG A 396 -1.01 -43.25 12.04
N ALA A 397 -1.87 -43.63 11.08
CA ALA A 397 -3.30 -43.44 11.21
C ALA A 397 -3.72 -43.97 12.58
N VAL A 398 -4.28 -43.08 13.41
CA VAL A 398 -4.92 -43.41 14.69
C VAL A 398 -6.36 -43.76 14.41
#